data_AF-Q4DK97-F1
#
_entry.id   AF-Q4DK97-F1
#
_cell.length_a   1.000
_cell.length_b   1.000
_cell.length_c   1.000
_cell.angle_alpha   90.00
_cell.angle_beta   90.00
_cell.angle_gamma   90.00
#
_symmetry.space_group_name_H-M   'P 1'
#
loop_
_entity.id
_entity.type
_entity.pdbx_description
1 polymer ?
#
loop_
_entity_poly.entity_id
_entity_poly.type
_entity_poly.pdbx_seq_one_letter_code
_entity_poly.pdbx_strand_id
1 'polypeptide(L)'
;MLGGDEGSATVAPPSEEPVRLLSVPEYLESTVMAVLTEGLEDLCRQRPANPIDHLALFLLRRSKSNTVTEVPAKDAIPAEPPKKYE
;
A
#
# COMPACT_ATOMS: atom_id res chain seq x y z
N MET A 1 -22.20 46.64 -33.76
CA MET A 1 -20.92 45.93 -33.85
C MET A 1 -20.57 45.52 -32.43
N LEU A 2 -20.86 44.29 -32.02
CA LEU A 2 -19.95 43.12 -32.05
C LEU A 2 -18.67 43.44 -31.26
N GLY A 3 -18.37 42.84 -30.11
CA GLY A 3 -19.02 41.79 -29.33
C GLY A 3 -18.33 41.73 -27.96
N GLY A 4 -19.10 41.39 -26.93
CA GLY A 4 -18.59 41.00 -25.62
C GLY A 4 -18.81 39.50 -25.43
N ASP A 5 -17.79 38.82 -24.92
CA ASP A 5 -17.86 37.80 -23.85
C ASP A 5 -16.48 37.13 -23.75
N GLU A 6 -15.63 37.65 -22.87
CA GLU A 6 -14.39 36.98 -22.48
C GLU A 6 -14.71 35.97 -21.37
N GLY A 7 -15.27 34.82 -21.77
CA GLY A 7 -15.45 33.65 -20.92
C GLY A 7 -14.11 32.96 -20.63
N SER A 8 -13.27 33.58 -19.80
CA SER A 8 -12.06 32.95 -19.24
C SER A 8 -12.43 32.04 -18.07
N ALA A 9 -12.82 30.80 -18.40
CA ALA A 9 -13.00 29.73 -17.42
C ALA A 9 -11.62 29.37 -16.84
N THR A 10 -11.33 29.90 -15.65
CA THR A 10 -10.17 29.54 -14.84
C THR A 10 -10.37 28.11 -14.34
N VAL A 11 -9.79 27.13 -15.03
CA VAL A 11 -9.66 25.75 -14.56
C VAL A 11 -8.58 25.75 -13.48
N ALA A 12 -8.99 25.77 -12.21
CA ALA A 12 -8.08 25.57 -11.09
C ALA A 12 -7.44 24.18 -11.19
N PRO A 13 -6.11 24.04 -10.98
CA PRO A 13 -5.47 22.73 -10.95
C PRO A 13 -6.01 21.91 -9.76
N PRO A 14 -6.08 20.58 -9.89
CA PRO A 14 -6.43 19.71 -8.76
C PRO A 14 -5.43 19.96 -7.64
N SER A 15 -5.93 20.34 -6.47
CA SER A 15 -5.14 20.47 -5.25
C SER A 15 -4.34 19.19 -5.02
N GLU A 16 -3.04 19.23 -5.25
CA GLU A 16 -2.11 18.21 -4.80
C GLU A 16 -2.16 18.24 -3.27
N GLU A 17 -2.94 17.32 -2.68
CA GLU A 17 -2.87 17.09 -1.24
C GLU A 17 -1.41 16.79 -0.90
N PRO A 18 -0.78 17.51 0.05
CA PRO A 18 0.58 17.22 0.43
C PRO A 18 0.60 15.77 0.92
N VAL A 19 1.30 14.90 0.18
CA VAL A 19 1.56 13.52 0.58
C VAL A 19 2.20 13.61 1.96
N ARG A 20 1.39 13.42 3.02
CA ARG A 20 1.89 13.44 4.39
C ARG A 20 2.87 12.29 4.46
N LEU A 21 4.15 12.62 4.63
CA LEU A 21 5.19 11.64 4.86
C LEU A 21 4.92 11.03 6.23
N LEU A 22 4.19 9.92 6.24
CA LEU A 22 3.92 9.13 7.44
C LEU A 22 5.23 8.50 7.93
N SER A 23 5.40 8.39 9.24
CA SER A 23 6.42 7.51 9.79
C SER A 23 6.13 6.06 9.39
N VAL A 24 7.16 5.20 9.38
CA VAL A 24 7.00 3.78 9.00
C VAL A 24 5.88 3.08 9.80
N PRO A 25 5.79 3.23 11.14
CA PRO A 25 4.69 2.63 11.90
C PRO A 25 3.31 3.15 11.45
N GLU A 26 3.14 4.47 11.29
CA GLU A 26 1.86 5.07 10.87
C GLU A 26 1.44 4.61 9.47
N TYR A 27 2.40 4.49 8.55
CA TYR A 27 2.12 3.97 7.21
C TYR A 27 1.62 2.54 7.27
N LEU A 28 2.25 1.67 8.06
CA LEU A 28 1.84 0.27 8.18
C LEU A 28 0.49 0.14 8.88
N GLU A 29 0.27 0.90 9.96
CA GLU A 29 -0.99 0.96 10.70
C GLU A 29 -2.16 1.38 9.81
N SER A 30 -1.96 2.41 8.97
CA SER A 30 -3.00 2.94 8.09
C SER A 30 -3.27 2.09 6.84
N THR A 31 -2.33 1.22 6.44
CA THR A 31 -2.43 0.44 5.20
C THR A 31 -2.76 -1.03 5.43
N VAL A 32 -1.90 -1.78 6.13
CA VAL A 32 -1.91 -3.25 6.10
C VAL A 32 -2.13 -3.90 7.48
N MET A 33 -1.92 -3.19 8.59
CA MET A 33 -1.89 -3.82 9.92
C MET A 33 -3.21 -4.48 10.32
N ALA A 34 -4.36 -3.85 10.03
CA ALA A 34 -5.66 -4.43 10.35
C ALA A 34 -5.87 -5.79 9.67
N VAL A 35 -5.66 -5.86 8.35
CA VAL A 35 -5.86 -7.09 7.58
C VAL A 35 -4.79 -8.15 7.88
N LEU A 36 -3.55 -7.74 8.16
CA LEU A 36 -2.49 -8.66 8.58
C LEU A 36 -2.81 -9.29 9.94
N THR A 37 -3.33 -8.51 10.89
CA THR A 37 -3.69 -9.03 12.22
C THR A 37 -4.79 -10.10 12.10
N GLU A 38 -5.86 -9.81 11.36
CA GLU A 38 -6.92 -10.80 11.10
C GLU A 38 -6.39 -12.06 10.39
N GLY A 39 -5.50 -11.87 9.41
CA GLY A 39 -4.89 -12.97 8.67
C GLY A 39 -4.02 -13.86 9.56
N LEU A 40 -3.25 -13.26 10.48
CA LEU A 40 -2.43 -13.98 11.43
C LEU A 40 -3.27 -14.73 12.48
N GLU A 41 -4.40 -14.16 12.92
CA GLU A 41 -5.34 -14.87 13.79
C GLU A 41 -5.94 -16.10 13.09
N ASP A 42 -6.36 -15.96 11.84
CA ASP A 42 -6.89 -17.06 11.03
C ASP A 42 -5.83 -18.13 10.76
N LEU A 43 -4.60 -17.71 10.47
CA LEU A 43 -3.45 -18.59 10.29
C LEU A 43 -3.16 -19.42 11.54
N CYS A 44 -3.15 -18.77 12.72
CA CYS A 44 -2.93 -19.44 14.01
C CYS A 44 -4.03 -20.46 14.33
N ARG A 45 -5.27 -20.19 13.89
CA ARG A 45 -6.44 -21.05 14.09
C ARG A 45 -6.42 -22.27 13.17
N GLN A 46 -6.13 -22.09 11.89
CA GLN A 46 -6.20 -23.17 10.89
C GLN A 46 -4.93 -24.02 10.81
N ARG A 47 -3.76 -23.44 11.08
CA ARG A 47 -2.43 -24.08 10.98
C ARG A 47 -2.26 -24.93 9.70
N PRO A 48 -2.44 -24.33 8.51
CA PRO A 48 -2.31 -25.03 7.24
C PRO A 48 -0.86 -25.48 7.00
N ALA A 49 -0.68 -26.48 6.12
CA ALA A 49 0.65 -26.98 5.74
C ALA A 49 1.55 -25.89 5.13
N ASN A 50 0.96 -24.96 4.37
CA ASN A 50 1.66 -23.83 3.73
C ASN A 50 1.15 -22.49 4.33
N PRO A 51 1.75 -22.01 5.44
CA PRO A 51 1.24 -20.84 6.14
C PRO A 51 1.38 -19.54 5.33
N ILE A 52 2.44 -19.42 4.54
CA ILE A 52 2.72 -18.22 3.73
C ILE A 52 1.68 -18.09 2.61
N ASP A 53 1.43 -19.17 1.86
CA ASP A 53 0.45 -19.17 0.76
C ASP A 53 -0.96 -18.89 1.28
N HIS A 54 -1.31 -19.47 2.43
CA HIS A 54 -2.60 -19.24 3.07
C HIS A 54 -2.79 -17.77 3.44
N LEU A 55 -1.78 -17.16 4.07
CA LEU A 55 -1.81 -15.73 4.41
C LEU A 55 -1.85 -14.86 3.15
N ALA A 56 -1.05 -15.17 2.12
CA ALA A 56 -1.06 -14.41 0.86
C ALA A 56 -2.45 -14.44 0.20
N LEU A 57 -3.09 -15.62 0.13
CA LEU A 57 -4.46 -15.75 -0.38
C LEU A 57 -5.48 -15.02 0.50
N PHE A 58 -5.32 -15.05 1.83
CA PHE A 58 -6.15 -14.31 2.77
C PHE A 58 -6.12 -12.80 2.48
N LEU A 59 -4.94 -12.25 2.24
CA LEU A 59 -4.71 -10.85 1.91
C LEU A 59 -5.28 -10.49 0.52
N LEU A 60 -4.98 -11.29 -0.50
CA LEU A 60 -5.47 -11.05 -1.87
C LEU A 60 -6.99 -11.03 -1.95
N ARG A 61 -7.68 -11.92 -1.23
CA ARG A 61 -9.16 -11.97 -1.18
C ARG A 61 -9.80 -10.74 -0.55
N ARG A 62 -9.08 -10.02 0.31
CA ARG A 62 -9.56 -8.82 1.02
C ARG A 62 -9.05 -7.51 0.40
N SER A 63 -8.06 -7.58 -0.48
CA SER A 63 -7.59 -6.42 -1.24
C SER A 63 -8.71 -5.90 -2.11
N LYS A 64 -9.00 -4.59 -2.01
CA LYS A 64 -9.89 -3.88 -2.93
C LYS A 64 -9.17 -3.44 -4.21
N SER A 65 -7.84 -3.55 -4.23
CA SER A 65 -7.02 -3.18 -5.37
C SER A 65 -6.83 -4.37 -6.30
N ASN A 66 -7.22 -4.20 -7.56
CA ASN A 66 -6.90 -5.13 -8.65
C ASN A 66 -5.55 -4.80 -9.31
N THR A 67 -4.80 -3.83 -8.78
CA THR A 67 -3.50 -3.46 -9.32
C THR A 67 -2.49 -4.55 -8.96
N VAL A 68 -2.02 -5.27 -9.98
CA VAL A 68 -0.87 -6.14 -9.86
C VAL A 68 0.37 -5.24 -9.76
N THR A 69 1.00 -5.20 -8.59
CA THR A 69 2.31 -4.58 -8.42
C THR A 69 3.36 -5.67 -8.53
N GLU A 70 4.13 -5.67 -9.62
CA GLU A 70 5.30 -6.54 -9.73
C GLU A 70 6.41 -6.03 -8.82
N VAL A 71 6.83 -6.88 -7.88
CA VAL A 71 7.97 -6.61 -7.02
C VAL A 71 9.22 -7.19 -7.68
N PRO A 72 10.25 -6.37 -7.98
CA PRO A 72 11.51 -6.89 -8.50
C PRO A 72 12.08 -7.95 -7.54
N ALA A 73 12.60 -9.06 -8.07
CA ALA A 73 13.10 -10.17 -7.25
C ALA A 73 14.13 -9.75 -6.20
N LYS A 74 14.92 -8.70 -6.47
CA LYS A 74 15.88 -8.13 -5.52
C LYS A 74 15.24 -7.58 -4.24
N ASP A 75 14.00 -7.09 -4.32
CA ASP A 75 13.29 -6.45 -3.21
C ASP A 75 12.48 -7.48 -2.40
N ALA A 76 12.32 -8.70 -2.95
CA ALA A 76 11.72 -9.84 -2.25
C ALA A 76 12.72 -10.61 -1.37
N ILE A 77 14.02 -10.30 -1.47
CA ILE A 77 15.06 -10.89 -0.63
C ILE A 77 15.23 -10.00 0.60
N PRO A 78 15.05 -10.52 1.84
CA PRO A 78 15.31 -9.75 3.05
C PRO A 78 16.72 -9.18 3.03
N ALA A 79 16.86 -7.86 3.03
CA ALA A 79 18.16 -7.22 3.15
C ALA A 79 18.71 -7.52 4.56
N GLU A 80 19.84 -8.20 4.64
CA GLU A 80 20.54 -8.33 5.92
C GLU A 80 20.91 -6.93 6.44
N PRO A 81 20.65 -6.62 7.72
CA PRO A 81 21.11 -5.37 8.28
C PRO A 81 22.64 -5.27 8.13
N PRO A 82 23.20 -4.11 7.77
CA PRO A 82 24.63 -3.97 7.61
C PRO A 82 25.32 -4.35 8.92
N LYS A 83 26.28 -5.29 8.85
CA LYS A 83 27.14 -5.63 9.98
C LYS A 83 27.94 -4.39 10.35
N LYS A 84 27.55 -3.70 11.43
CA LYS A 84 28.39 -2.67 12.04
C LYS A 84 29.57 -3.38 12.71
N TYR A 85 30.75 -3.32 12.09
CA TYR A 85 32.00 -3.58 12.80
C TYR A 85 32.35 -2.27 13.51
N GLU A 86 32.32 -2.31 14.84
CA GLU A 86 32.85 -1.27 15.72
C GLU A 86 34.34 -1.52 16.00
#